data_AF-A0A7G5IMR8-F1
#
_entry.id   AF-A0A7G5IMR8-F1
#
_cell.length_a   1.000
_cell.length_b   1.000
_cell.length_c   1.000
_cell.angle_alpha   90.00
_cell.angle_beta   90.00
_cell.angle_gamma   90.00
#
_symmetry.space_group_name_H-M   'P 1'
#
loop_
_entity.id
_entity.type
_entity.pdbx_description
1 polymer ?
#
loop_
_entity_poly.entity_id
_entity_poly.type
_entity_poly.pdbx_seq_one_letter_code
_entity_poly.pdbx_strand_id
1 'polypeptide(L)'
;MTLDASTSQIVTSNGTSRNQAGYSGSVSFKRVTPLGGLDNLLTVTFSNVTLSTLQGGSSGSFFGSTPGSTISMSSDFITFSPTSNFDFSLAVTSILPPFASPGNGGYGRAFRANTSGGFASDPPPSFVPEPATWAMLIMGFGLVGVAMRRRTNTARVTA
;
A
#
# COMPACT_ATOMS: atom_id res chain seq x y z
N MET A 1 -10.25 7.82 4.72
CA MET A 1 -9.76 6.43 4.76
C MET A 1 -10.47 5.75 5.91
N THR A 2 -11.14 4.63 5.64
CA THR A 2 -11.75 3.77 6.66
C THR A 2 -11.28 2.34 6.38
N LEU A 3 -10.91 1.61 7.42
CA LEU A 3 -10.56 0.18 7.35
C LEU A 3 -11.70 -0.57 8.03
N ASP A 4 -12.40 -1.39 7.26
CA ASP A 4 -13.37 -2.34 7.79
C ASP A 4 -12.83 -3.76 7.54
N ALA A 5 -12.75 -4.55 8.60
CA ALA A 5 -12.26 -5.92 8.56
C ALA A 5 -13.08 -6.81 9.49
N SER A 6 -13.26 -8.06 9.09
CA SER A 6 -13.99 -9.07 9.87
C SER A 6 -13.25 -10.40 9.83
N THR A 7 -13.47 -11.23 10.85
CA THR A 7 -12.93 -12.58 10.95
C THR A 7 -13.99 -13.52 11.48
N SER A 8 -13.93 -14.78 11.05
CA SER A 8 -14.71 -15.90 11.61
C SER A 8 -13.85 -16.85 12.45
N GLN A 9 -12.60 -16.46 12.75
CA GLN A 9 -11.69 -17.24 13.57
C GLN A 9 -11.77 -16.82 15.04
N ILE A 10 -11.63 -17.81 15.92
CA ILE A 10 -11.54 -17.60 17.37
C ILE A 10 -10.23 -16.91 17.75
N VAL A 11 -10.21 -16.31 18.93
CA VAL A 11 -9.01 -15.72 19.53
C VAL A 11 -8.19 -16.83 20.19
N THR A 12 -6.91 -16.90 19.82
CA THR A 12 -5.91 -17.73 20.48
C THR A 12 -5.21 -16.90 21.55
N SER A 13 -5.07 -17.44 22.77
CA SER A 13 -4.32 -16.76 23.84
C SER A 13 -2.97 -17.38 24.13
N ASN A 14 -2.01 -16.52 24.45
CA ASN A 14 -0.74 -16.89 25.09
C ASN A 14 -0.53 -15.91 26.26
N GLY A 15 -0.87 -16.36 27.47
CA GLY A 15 -0.95 -15.49 28.65
C GLY A 15 -1.99 -14.38 28.46
N THR A 16 -1.57 -13.12 28.58
CA THR A 16 -2.42 -11.94 28.33
C THR A 16 -2.50 -11.56 26.86
N SER A 17 -1.59 -12.07 26.02
CA SER A 17 -1.62 -11.84 24.57
C SER A 17 -2.82 -12.54 23.95
N ARG A 18 -3.42 -11.87 22.97
CA ARG A 18 -4.58 -12.30 22.20
C ARG A 18 -4.23 -12.13 20.73
N ASN A 19 -4.20 -13.25 20.02
CA ASN A 19 -3.98 -13.29 18.59
C ASN A 19 -5.25 -13.80 17.92
N GLN A 20 -5.77 -13.03 16.98
CA GLN A 20 -6.95 -13.41 16.21
C GLN A 20 -6.62 -13.31 14.73
N ALA A 21 -6.49 -14.46 14.09
CA ALA A 21 -6.17 -14.58 12.67
C ALA A 21 -7.44 -14.47 11.81
N GLY A 22 -7.31 -14.70 10.50
CA GLY A 22 -8.46 -14.86 9.61
C GLY A 22 -9.20 -13.57 9.28
N TYR A 23 -8.62 -12.40 9.56
CA TYR A 23 -9.26 -11.16 9.17
C TYR A 23 -9.16 -10.95 7.66
N SER A 24 -10.25 -10.44 7.08
CA SER A 24 -10.31 -10.02 5.69
C SER A 24 -10.99 -8.66 5.60
N GLY A 25 -10.54 -7.83 4.67
CA GLY A 25 -11.00 -6.45 4.55
C GLY A 25 -10.27 -5.68 3.47
N SER A 26 -10.53 -4.38 3.44
CA SER A 26 -9.84 -3.49 2.50
C SER A 26 -9.60 -2.11 3.10
N VAL A 27 -8.60 -1.43 2.55
CA VAL A 27 -8.26 -0.04 2.84
C VAL A 27 -8.13 0.68 1.52
N SER A 28 -8.77 1.84 1.37
CA SER A 28 -8.66 2.66 0.17
C SER A 28 -8.25 4.09 0.52
N PHE A 29 -7.25 4.56 -0.23
CA PHE A 29 -6.79 5.93 -0.29
C PHE A 29 -7.18 6.49 -1.64
N LYS A 30 -8.10 7.46 -1.61
CA LYS A 30 -8.59 8.12 -2.81
C LYS A 30 -8.30 9.60 -2.78
N ARG A 31 -8.07 10.18 -3.95
CA ARG A 31 -8.06 11.63 -4.11
C ARG A 31 -9.46 12.18 -3.85
N VAL A 32 -9.52 13.31 -3.14
CA VAL A 32 -10.78 14.06 -3.00
C VAL A 32 -11.18 14.67 -4.34
N THR A 33 -10.19 15.12 -5.12
CA THR A 33 -10.38 15.63 -6.48
C THR A 33 -9.68 14.72 -7.49
N PRO A 34 -10.41 14.03 -8.38
CA PRO A 34 -9.83 13.17 -9.41
C PRO A 34 -8.89 13.93 -10.35
N LEU A 35 -7.88 13.24 -10.87
CA LEU A 35 -6.98 13.74 -11.90
C LEU A 35 -7.25 12.96 -13.20
N GLY A 36 -7.85 13.61 -14.20
CA GLY A 36 -8.18 12.93 -15.46
C GLY A 36 -9.18 11.77 -15.30
N GLY A 37 -10.05 11.84 -14.28
CA GLY A 37 -10.99 10.77 -13.95
C GLY A 37 -10.41 9.67 -13.05
N LEU A 38 -9.11 9.71 -12.74
CA LEU A 38 -8.43 8.78 -11.85
C LEU A 38 -8.42 9.31 -10.42
N ASP A 39 -8.79 8.47 -9.46
CA ASP A 39 -8.89 8.85 -8.05
C ASP A 39 -8.28 7.83 -7.07
N ASN A 40 -7.97 6.61 -7.51
CA ASN A 40 -7.44 5.56 -6.65
C ASN A 40 -5.94 5.72 -6.49
N LEU A 41 -5.52 6.30 -5.36
CA LEU A 41 -4.10 6.41 -5.02
C LEU A 41 -3.54 5.06 -4.60
N LEU A 42 -4.28 4.34 -3.75
CA LEU A 42 -3.92 3.00 -3.30
C LEU A 42 -5.16 2.31 -2.74
N THR A 43 -5.46 1.12 -3.22
CA THR A 43 -6.42 0.21 -2.60
C THR A 43 -5.71 -1.09 -2.26
N VAL A 44 -5.74 -1.43 -0.96
CA VAL A 44 -5.17 -2.65 -0.40
C VAL A 44 -6.32 -3.56 0.00
N THR A 45 -6.35 -4.77 -0.55
CA THR A 45 -7.26 -5.83 -0.12
C THR A 45 -6.43 -6.91 0.57
N PHE A 46 -6.97 -7.47 1.64
CA PHE A 46 -6.26 -8.49 2.41
C PHE A 46 -7.21 -9.55 2.92
N SER A 47 -6.70 -10.75 3.10
CA SER A 47 -7.38 -11.90 3.68
C SER A 47 -6.40 -12.74 4.50
N ASN A 48 -6.91 -13.38 5.54
CA ASN A 48 -6.13 -14.20 6.47
C ASN A 48 -5.01 -13.42 7.18
N VAL A 49 -5.31 -12.22 7.66
CA VAL A 49 -4.36 -11.39 8.43
C VAL A 49 -4.64 -11.51 9.93
N THR A 50 -3.68 -11.10 10.75
CA THR A 50 -3.75 -11.28 12.20
C THR A 50 -3.83 -9.95 12.94
N LEU A 51 -4.77 -9.87 13.89
CA LEU A 51 -4.77 -8.90 14.96
C LEU A 51 -4.05 -9.49 16.18
N SER A 52 -3.02 -8.80 16.69
CA SER A 52 -2.38 -9.10 17.97
C SER A 52 -2.61 -7.96 18.95
N THR A 53 -3.08 -8.28 20.14
CA THR A 53 -3.37 -7.31 21.20
C THR A 53 -3.29 -7.99 22.57
N LEU A 54 -3.62 -7.27 23.63
CA LEU A 54 -3.71 -7.79 24.99
C LEU A 54 -5.17 -7.89 25.42
N GLN A 55 -5.49 -8.85 26.28
CA GLN A 55 -6.79 -8.90 26.97
C GLN A 55 -6.99 -7.63 27.80
N GLY A 56 -8.08 -6.90 27.55
CA GLY A 56 -8.35 -5.60 28.16
C GLY A 56 -7.47 -4.46 27.62
N GLY A 57 -6.66 -4.73 26.59
CA GLY A 57 -5.75 -3.76 26.00
C GLY A 57 -6.47 -2.69 25.18
N SER A 58 -5.89 -1.49 25.15
CA SER A 58 -6.35 -0.37 24.32
C SER A 58 -5.49 -0.15 23.07
N SER A 59 -4.58 -1.08 22.78
CA SER A 59 -3.64 -1.02 21.66
C SER A 59 -3.27 -2.42 21.18
N GLY A 60 -2.71 -2.49 19.97
CA GLY A 60 -2.30 -3.74 19.32
C GLY A 60 -1.72 -3.48 17.94
N SER A 61 -1.56 -4.54 17.16
CA SER A 61 -1.11 -4.48 15.77
C SER A 61 -1.95 -5.38 14.87
N PHE A 62 -2.19 -4.91 13.66
CA PHE A 62 -2.87 -5.60 12.59
C PHE A 62 -1.89 -5.79 11.46
N PHE A 63 -1.56 -7.02 11.12
CA PHE A 63 -0.45 -7.29 10.21
C PHE A 63 -0.68 -8.56 9.40
N GLY A 64 -0.02 -8.61 8.24
CA GLY A 64 0.02 -9.76 7.36
C GLY A 64 1.11 -9.61 6.33
N SER A 65 1.62 -10.74 5.86
CA SER A 65 2.62 -10.83 4.81
C SER A 65 2.28 -12.00 3.90
N THR A 66 2.48 -11.83 2.60
CA THR A 66 2.47 -12.96 1.67
C THR A 66 3.69 -13.86 1.94
N PRO A 67 3.58 -15.19 1.83
CA PRO A 67 2.42 -15.96 1.36
C PRO A 67 1.43 -16.35 2.47
N GLY A 68 1.71 -16.03 3.74
CA GLY A 68 0.85 -16.42 4.88
C GLY A 68 -0.53 -15.77 4.88
N SER A 69 -0.62 -14.57 4.30
CA SER A 69 -1.86 -13.84 4.02
C SER A 69 -2.01 -13.62 2.52
N THR A 70 -3.25 -13.47 2.04
CA THR A 70 -3.51 -13.00 0.68
C THR A 70 -3.62 -11.49 0.72
N ILE A 71 -2.68 -10.77 0.09
CA ILE A 71 -2.66 -9.30 0.04
C ILE A 71 -2.54 -8.89 -1.42
N SER A 72 -3.34 -7.92 -1.84
CA SER A 72 -3.28 -7.34 -3.18
C SER A 72 -3.39 -5.83 -3.10
N MET A 73 -2.57 -5.13 -3.89
CA MET A 73 -2.55 -3.67 -3.99
C MET A 73 -2.85 -3.23 -5.42
N SER A 74 -3.65 -2.17 -5.55
CA SER A 74 -3.99 -1.55 -6.84
C SER A 74 -3.94 -0.04 -6.74
N SER A 75 -3.61 0.62 -7.84
CA SER A 75 -3.54 2.07 -7.96
C SER A 75 -3.76 2.48 -9.42
N ASP A 76 -4.25 3.70 -9.63
CA ASP A 76 -4.35 4.30 -10.96
C ASP A 76 -3.01 4.93 -11.41
N PHE A 77 -2.08 5.16 -10.48
CA PHE A 77 -0.85 5.93 -10.71
C PHE A 77 0.43 5.09 -10.63
N ILE A 78 0.36 3.91 -10.01
CA ILE A 78 1.49 2.99 -9.87
C ILE A 78 1.08 1.58 -10.26
N THR A 79 1.99 0.84 -10.90
CA THR A 79 1.76 -0.56 -11.28
C THR A 79 2.49 -1.48 -10.31
N PHE A 80 1.76 -2.47 -9.80
CA PHE A 80 2.31 -3.54 -8.97
C PHE A 80 2.54 -4.80 -9.79
N SER A 81 3.60 -5.55 -9.50
CA SER A 81 3.81 -6.84 -10.16
C SER A 81 2.83 -7.90 -9.60
N PRO A 82 2.23 -8.74 -10.45
CA PRO A 82 1.37 -9.84 -9.99
C PRO A 82 2.15 -10.92 -9.21
N THR A 83 3.48 -10.93 -9.30
CA THR A 83 4.35 -11.83 -8.54
C THR A 83 4.98 -11.16 -7.32
N SER A 84 4.57 -9.94 -6.98
CA SER A 84 5.11 -9.24 -5.81
C SER A 84 4.70 -9.93 -4.52
N ASN A 85 5.64 -9.97 -3.58
CA ASN A 85 5.31 -10.18 -2.18
C ASN A 85 4.74 -8.86 -1.63
N PHE A 86 3.71 -8.95 -0.82
CA PHE A 86 3.04 -7.82 -0.22
C PHE A 86 2.97 -7.98 1.29
N ASP A 87 3.25 -6.89 1.99
CA ASP A 87 3.19 -6.82 3.43
C ASP A 87 2.41 -5.59 3.86
N PHE A 88 1.76 -5.69 5.01
CA PHE A 88 1.33 -4.50 5.73
C PHE A 88 1.40 -4.71 7.23
N SER A 89 1.59 -3.59 7.93
CA SER A 89 1.55 -3.55 9.38
C SER A 89 0.94 -2.22 9.80
N LEU A 90 -0.17 -2.30 10.53
CA LEU A 90 -0.89 -1.16 11.09
C LEU A 90 -0.93 -1.32 12.61
N ALA A 91 -0.34 -0.38 13.33
CA ALA A 91 -0.59 -0.23 14.76
C ALA A 91 -2.05 0.22 14.95
N VAL A 92 -2.75 -0.42 15.88
CA VAL A 92 -4.08 0.00 16.35
C VAL A 92 -3.94 0.61 17.74
N THR A 93 -4.48 1.80 17.92
CA THR A 93 -4.43 2.57 19.17
C THR A 93 -5.83 3.08 19.52
N SER A 94 -6.05 3.42 20.79
CA SER A 94 -7.36 3.91 21.26
C SER A 94 -8.50 2.92 20.96
N ILE A 95 -8.24 1.62 21.14
CA ILE A 95 -9.24 0.56 20.97
C ILE A 95 -10.40 0.81 21.94
N LEU A 96 -11.59 1.05 21.39
CA LEU A 96 -12.80 1.36 22.15
C LEU A 96 -14.00 0.51 21.65
N PRO A 97 -14.66 -0.28 22.53
CA PRO A 97 -14.24 -0.63 23.89
C PRO A 97 -12.90 -1.41 23.89
N PRO A 98 -12.14 -1.43 25.01
CA PRO A 98 -10.89 -2.20 25.10
C PRO A 98 -11.09 -3.64 24.65
N PHE A 99 -10.08 -4.20 23.98
CA PHE A 99 -10.20 -5.51 23.37
C PHE A 99 -10.54 -6.57 24.42
N ALA A 100 -11.55 -7.38 24.17
CA ALA A 100 -11.94 -8.47 25.04
C ALA A 100 -12.46 -9.66 24.24
N SER A 101 -12.07 -10.85 24.66
CA SER A 101 -12.62 -12.14 24.22
C SER A 101 -13.10 -12.95 25.43
N PRO A 102 -14.14 -13.78 25.30
CA PRO A 102 -14.54 -14.69 26.36
C PRO A 102 -13.51 -15.82 26.48
N GLY A 103 -12.54 -15.66 27.40
CA GLY A 103 -11.56 -16.69 27.74
C GLY A 103 -10.72 -17.20 26.56
N ASN A 104 -10.16 -18.41 26.71
CA ASN A 104 -9.44 -19.11 25.65
C ASN A 104 -10.45 -19.76 24.70
N GLY A 105 -10.45 -19.40 23.41
CA GLY A 105 -11.33 -20.01 22.40
C GLY A 105 -12.62 -19.26 22.07
N GLY A 106 -12.77 -18.01 22.52
CA GLY A 106 -13.88 -17.13 22.16
C GLY A 106 -13.58 -16.17 21.02
N TYR A 107 -14.60 -15.53 20.44
CA TYR A 107 -14.43 -14.45 19.47
C TYR A 107 -14.07 -13.12 20.15
N GLY A 108 -13.24 -12.30 19.50
CA GLY A 108 -13.03 -10.91 19.89
C GLY A 108 -14.32 -10.11 19.72
N ARG A 109 -14.61 -9.20 20.65
CA ARG A 109 -15.72 -8.25 20.50
C ARG A 109 -15.37 -7.21 19.44
N ALA A 110 -16.38 -6.73 18.71
CA ALA A 110 -16.20 -5.62 17.79
C ALA A 110 -15.70 -4.37 18.52
N PHE A 111 -14.76 -3.66 17.90
CA PHE A 111 -14.16 -2.44 18.44
C PHE A 111 -13.88 -1.44 17.32
N ARG A 112 -13.64 -0.18 17.70
CA ARG A 112 -13.08 0.85 16.83
C ARG A 112 -11.71 1.25 17.35
N ALA A 113 -10.81 1.66 16.46
CA ALA A 113 -9.46 2.07 16.82
C ALA A 113 -8.92 3.08 15.80
N ASN A 114 -7.91 3.84 16.21
CA ASN A 114 -7.09 4.63 15.31
C ASN A 114 -5.96 3.75 14.76
N THR A 115 -5.75 3.79 13.45
CA THR A 115 -4.72 2.99 12.78
C THR A 115 -3.59 3.87 12.24
N SER A 116 -2.34 3.42 12.39
CA SER A 116 -1.18 4.02 11.73
C SER A 116 -0.19 2.95 11.30
N GLY A 117 0.42 3.07 10.13
CA GLY A 117 1.43 2.12 9.70
C GLY A 117 1.73 2.22 8.21
N GLY A 118 2.15 1.11 7.60
CA GLY A 118 2.63 1.09 6.23
C GLY A 118 2.25 -0.15 5.44
N PHE A 119 2.41 -0.02 4.13
CA PHE A 119 2.20 -1.05 3.11
C PHE A 119 3.48 -1.16 2.30
N ALA A 120 3.91 -2.37 2.00
CA ALA A 120 5.12 -2.62 1.22
C ALA A 120 4.84 -3.66 0.13
N SER A 121 5.55 -3.52 -0.99
CA SER A 121 5.63 -4.55 -2.02
C SER A 121 7.10 -4.81 -2.35
N ASP A 122 7.42 -6.07 -2.64
CA ASP A 122 8.71 -6.51 -3.15
C ASP A 122 8.49 -7.35 -4.42
N PRO A 123 8.97 -6.91 -5.61
CA PRO A 123 9.69 -5.66 -5.85
C PRO A 123 8.83 -4.41 -5.58
N PRO A 124 9.47 -3.26 -5.30
CA PRO A 124 8.76 -1.99 -5.17
C PRO A 124 8.04 -1.65 -6.49
N PRO A 125 6.94 -0.88 -6.44
CA PRO A 125 6.17 -0.55 -7.62
C PRO A 125 7.04 0.22 -8.63
N SER A 126 6.94 -0.14 -9.90
CA SER A 126 7.70 0.54 -10.95
C SER A 126 7.06 1.87 -11.29
N PHE A 127 7.84 2.95 -11.23
CA PHE A 127 7.50 4.22 -11.85
C PHE A 127 8.04 4.20 -13.27
N VAL A 128 7.21 3.87 -14.24
CA VAL A 128 7.59 4.05 -15.65
C VAL A 128 7.66 5.55 -15.90
N PRO A 129 8.83 6.13 -16.26
CA PRO A 129 8.91 7.55 -16.61
C PRO A 129 7.92 7.79 -17.74
N GLU A 130 6.98 8.72 -17.53
CA GLU A 130 5.87 8.90 -18.45
C GLU A 130 6.37 9.06 -19.89
N PRO A 131 5.62 8.61 -20.92
CA PRO A 131 6.01 8.74 -22.33
C PRO A 131 6.43 10.17 -22.72
N ALA A 132 5.87 11.18 -22.05
CA ALA A 132 6.26 12.58 -22.22
C ALA A 132 7.72 12.86 -21.83
N THR A 133 8.26 12.17 -20.82
CA THR A 133 9.66 12.30 -20.40
C THR A 133 10.60 11.80 -21.50
N TRP A 134 10.27 10.67 -22.11
CA TRP A 134 11.01 10.15 -23.27
C TRP A 134 10.92 11.10 -24.46
N ALA A 135 9.73 11.64 -24.73
CA ALA A 135 9.52 12.62 -25.78
C ALA A 135 10.35 13.90 -25.55
N MET A 136 10.40 14.41 -24.31
CA MET A 136 11.21 15.56 -23.93
C MET A 136 12.71 15.30 -24.08
N LEU A 137 13.19 14.10 -23.72
CA LEU A 137 14.58 13.71 -23.93
C LEU A 137 14.92 13.64 -25.41
N ILE A 138 14.07 13.00 -26.21
CA ILE A 138 14.24 12.89 -27.67
C ILE A 138 14.20 14.28 -28.31
N MET A 139 13.25 15.14 -27.93
CA MET A 139 13.19 16.52 -28.41
C MET A 139 14.44 17.31 -28.01
N GLY A 140 14.85 17.24 -26.75
CA GLY A 140 16.03 17.93 -26.24
C GLY A 140 17.29 17.54 -26.99
N PHE A 141 17.55 16.22 -27.12
CA PHE A 141 18.70 15.72 -27.86
C PHE A 141 18.59 16.03 -29.36
N GLY A 142 17.39 15.97 -29.94
CA GLY A 142 17.14 16.35 -31.33
C GLY A 142 17.48 17.82 -31.60
N LEU A 143 17.02 18.74 -30.74
CA LEU A 143 17.30 20.17 -30.84
C LEU A 143 18.80 20.48 -30.71
N VAL A 144 19.48 19.85 -29.76
CA VAL A 144 20.94 20.00 -29.58
C VAL A 144 21.69 19.50 -30.82
N GLY A 145 21.31 18.34 -31.37
CA GLY A 145 21.89 17.80 -32.59
C GLY A 145 21.70 18.72 -33.81
N VAL A 146 20.51 19.29 -33.98
CA VAL A 146 20.22 20.26 -35.05
C VAL A 146 21.04 21.54 -34.87
N ALA A 147 21.13 22.07 -33.65
CA ALA A 147 21.91 23.26 -33.36
C ALA A 147 23.40 23.08 -33.70
N MET A 148 23.98 21.92 -33.37
CA MET A 148 25.37 21.59 -33.74
C MET A 148 25.58 21.52 -35.25
N ARG A 149 24.65 20.90 -36.00
CA ARG A 149 24.74 20.81 -37.47
C ARG A 149 24.61 22.17 -38.17
N ARG A 150 23.87 23.13 -37.60
CA ARG A 150 23.78 24.49 -38.17
C ARG A 150 25.11 25.26 -38.03
N ARG A 151 25.87 25.06 -36.94
CA ARG A 151 27.16 25.73 -36.72
C ARG A 151 28.24 25.29 -37.70
N THR A 152 28.30 24.01 -38.05
CA THR A 152 29.30 23.50 -39.00
C THR A 152 29.07 23.99 -40.44
N ASN A 153 27.82 24.29 -40.83
CA ASN A 153 27.52 24.84 -42.15
C ASN A 153 27.91 26.33 -42.28
N THR A 154 27.94 27.10 -41.18
CA THR A 154 28.36 28.50 -41.21
C THR A 154 29.90 28.67 -41.21
N ALA A 155 30.65 27.67 -40.74
CA ALA A 155 32.13 27.73 -40.66
C ALA A 155 32.87 27.31 -41.95
N ARG A 156 32.16 27.02 -43.05
CA ARG A 156 32.79 26.82 -44.36
C ARG A 156 32.97 28.16 -45.07
N VAL A 157 34.02 28.90 -44.70
CA VAL A 157 34.57 29.98 -45.53
C VAL A 157 35.64 29.35 -46.42
N THR A 158 35.36 29.29 -47.73
CA THR A 158 36.29 28.86 -48.77
C THR A 158 37.41 29.88 -48.92
N ALA A 159 38.67 29.40 -48.94
CA ALA A 159 39.84 30.15 -49.38
C ALA A 159 40.00 30.06 -50.91
#